data_AF-A0A170QBQ5-F1
#
_entry.id   AF-A0A170QBQ5-F1
#
_cell.length_a   1.000
_cell.length_b   1.000
_cell.length_c   1.000
_cell.angle_alpha   90.00
_cell.angle_beta   90.00
_cell.angle_gamma   90.00
#
_symmetry.space_group_name_H-M   'P 1'
#
loop_
_entity.id
_entity.type
_entity.pdbx_description
1 polymer ?
#
loop_
_entity_poly.entity_id
_entity_poly.type
_entity_poly.pdbx_seq_one_letter_code
_entity_poly.pdbx_strand_id
1 'polypeptide(L)' 'MSLSPAALKESMRMYLAIMYGESELSRAQREMLATVVSQVNHCYY' A
#
# COMPACT_ATOMS: atom_id res chain seq x y z
N MET A 1 -8.95 -9.56 5.40
CA MET A 1 -10.06 -8.60 5.66
C MET A 1 -11.40 -9.03 5.08
N SER A 2 -11.54 -10.23 4.47
CA SER A 2 -12.79 -10.70 3.85
C SER A 2 -13.98 -10.86 4.80
N LEU A 3 -13.73 -11.02 6.10
CA LEU A 3 -14.78 -11.08 7.13
C LEU A 3 -15.51 -9.74 7.35
N SER A 4 -14.97 -8.64 6.82
CA SER A 4 -15.62 -7.33 6.79
C SER A 4 -15.52 -6.74 5.38
N PRO A 5 -16.50 -7.00 4.51
CA PRO A 5 -16.46 -6.56 3.11
C PRO A 5 -16.29 -5.04 2.95
N ALA A 6 -16.93 -4.26 3.82
CA ALA A 6 -16.80 -2.80 3.80
C ALA A 6 -15.36 -2.36 4.11
N ALA A 7 -14.74 -2.95 5.15
CA ALA A 7 -13.35 -2.63 5.50
C ALA A 7 -12.37 -3.06 4.39
N LEU A 8 -12.59 -4.25 3.79
CA LEU A 8 -11.77 -4.70 2.66
C LEU A 8 -11.87 -3.73 1.48
N LYS A 9 -13.08 -3.31 1.10
CA LYS A 9 -13.30 -2.36 0.00
C LYS A 9 -12.52 -1.05 0.21
N GLU A 10 -12.63 -0.45 1.39
CA GLU A 10 -11.95 0.82 1.66
C GLU A 10 -10.43 0.65 1.76
N SER A 11 -9.93 -0.47 2.32
CA SER A 11 -8.49 -0.75 2.33
C SER A 11 -7.90 -0.89 0.93
N MET A 12 -8.62 -1.56 0.01
CA MET A 12 -8.20 -1.71 -1.38
C MET A 12 -8.28 -0.39 -2.14
N ARG A 13 -9.29 0.44 -1.86
CA ARG A 13 -9.38 1.78 -2.43
C ARG A 13 -8.16 2.63 -2.04
N MET A 14 -7.78 2.60 -0.77
CA MET A 14 -6.58 3.30 -0.29
C MET A 14 -5.31 2.76 -0.98
N TYR A 15 -5.12 1.44 -0.98
CA TYR A 15 -3.97 0.79 -1.61
C TYR A 15 -3.83 1.18 -3.10
N LEU A 16 -4.93 1.15 -3.85
CA LEU A 16 -4.93 1.51 -5.26
C LEU A 16 -4.62 3.00 -5.46
N ALA A 17 -5.20 3.87 -4.63
CA ALA A 17 -4.93 5.31 -4.71
C ALA A 17 -3.45 5.64 -4.47
N ILE A 18 -2.83 5.04 -3.45
CA ILE A 18 -1.43 5.32 -3.13
C ILE A 18 -0.48 4.67 -4.14
N MET A 19 -0.71 3.42 -4.56
CA MET A 19 0.26 2.69 -5.40
C MET A 19 0.10 2.96 -6.90
N TYR A 20 -1.10 3.27 -7.37
CA TYR A 20 -1.43 3.38 -8.80
C TYR A 20 -2.05 4.72 -9.21
N GLY A 21 -2.40 5.59 -8.26
CA GLY A 21 -2.89 6.93 -8.57
C GLY A 21 -1.82 7.84 -9.21
N GLU A 22 -2.28 8.94 -9.79
CA GLU A 22 -1.40 10.02 -10.27
C GLU A 22 -0.54 10.55 -9.12
N SER A 23 0.76 10.70 -9.39
CA SER A 23 1.71 11.16 -8.39
C SER A 23 3.03 11.52 -9.08
N GLU A 24 3.78 12.46 -8.51
CA GLU A 24 5.13 12.82 -8.94
C GLU A 24 6.16 11.71 -8.72
N LEU A 25 5.87 10.77 -7.81
CA LEU A 25 6.65 9.55 -7.63
C LEU A 25 6.26 8.51 -8.68
N SER A 26 7.26 7.85 -9.25
CA SER A 26 7.07 6.62 -10.02
C SER A 26 6.59 5.47 -9.11
N ARG A 27 5.98 4.45 -9.71
CA ARG A 27 5.59 3.25 -8.98
C ARG A 27 6.78 2.58 -8.27
N ALA A 28 7.94 2.51 -8.93
CA ALA A 28 9.15 1.94 -8.33
C ALA A 28 9.61 2.68 -7.07
N GLN A 29 9.52 4.02 -7.05
CA GLN A 29 9.82 4.82 -5.86
C GLN A 29 8.83 4.55 -4.72
N ARG A 30 7.53 4.38 -5.03
CA ARG A 30 6.52 4.04 -4.02
C ARG A 30 6.76 2.65 -3.41
N GLU A 31 7.09 1.67 -4.24
CA GLU A 31 7.46 0.32 -3.77
C GLU A 31 8.75 0.34 -2.93
N MET A 32 9.74 1.17 -3.31
CA MET A 32 10.96 1.37 -2.51
C MET A 32 10.61 1.90 -1.10
N LEU A 33 9.76 2.93 -1.01
CA LEU A 33 9.31 3.47 0.28
C LEU A 33 8.59 2.40 1.12
N ALA A 34 7.66 1.66 0.50
CA ALA A 34 6.94 0.56 1.17
C ALA A 34 7.90 -0.53 1.68
N THR A 35 8.93 -0.87 0.91
CA THR A 35 9.94 -1.88 1.26
C THR A 35 10.81 -1.43 2.43
N VAL A 36 11.34 -0.19 2.37
CA VAL A 36 12.18 0.36 3.44
C VAL A 36 11.39 0.47 4.75
N VAL A 37 10.15 0.98 4.69
CA VAL A 37 9.29 1.07 5.88
C VAL A 37 8.99 -0.31 6.46
N SER A 38 8.73 -1.30 5.61
CA SER A 38 8.50 -2.69 6.06
C SER A 38 9.74 -3.28 6.72
N GLN A 39 10.93 -3.06 6.14
CA GLN A 39 12.20 -3.52 6.69
C GLN A 39 12.49 -2.88 8.05
N VAL A 40 12.35 -1.56 8.17
CA VAL A 40 12.54 -0.81 9.42
C VAL A 40 11.60 -1.30 10.53
N ASN A 41 10.37 -1.68 10.16
CA ASN A 41 9.38 -2.23 11.10
C ASN A 41 9.49 -3.75 11.30
N HIS A 42 10.48 -4.42 10.71
CA HIS A 42 10.60 -5.88 10.72
C HIS A 42 9.31 -6.60 10.28
N CYS A 43 8.58 -6.01 9.34
CA CYS A 43 7.33 -6.54 8.81
C CYS A 43 7.63 -7.61 7.74
N TYR A 44 7.41 -8.89 8.09
CA TYR A 44 7.76 -10.04 7.24
C TYR A 44 6.67 -10.44 6.23
N TYR A 45 5.44 -9.92 6.37
CA TYR A 45 4.20 -10.41 5.73
C TYR A 45 4.36 -11.09 4.37
#